data_AF-D9RYJ4-F1
#
_entry.id   AF-D9RYJ4-F1
#
_cell.length_a   1.000
_cell.length_b   1.000
_cell.length_c   1.000
_cell.angle_alpha   90.00
_cell.angle_beta   90.00
_cell.angle_gamma   90.00
#
_symmetry.space_group_name_H-M   'P 1'
#
loop_
_entity.id
_entity.type
_entity.pdbx_description
1 polymer ?
#
loop_
_entity_poly.entity_id
_entity_poly.type
_entity_poly.pdbx_seq_one_letter_code
_entity_poly.pdbx_strand_id
1 'polypeptide(L)' 'MEIYPEARPVKGRIIEVTERDVKIEFYGRMGMLRIPLRMLICDKRPEVGDEVELMMSYVKLKNDGR' A
#
# COMPACT_ATOMS: atom_id res chain seq x y z
N MET A 1 -20.13 12.77 9.56
CA MET A 1 -18.82 12.27 9.10
C MET A 1 -19.01 10.79 8.88
N GLU A 2 -19.37 10.39 7.66
CA GLU A 2 -19.62 8.99 7.35
C GLU A 2 -18.29 8.25 7.32
N ILE A 3 -18.06 7.45 8.36
CA ILE A 3 -17.01 6.43 8.39
C ILE A 3 -17.60 5.25 7.60
N TYR A 4 -17.03 4.95 6.44
CA TYR A 4 -17.40 3.80 5.63
C TYR A 4 -17.17 2.52 6.47
N PRO A 5 -18.21 1.73 6.80
CA PRO A 5 -18.08 0.59 7.72
C PRO A 5 -17.28 -0.60 7.17
N GLU A 6 -16.92 -0.61 5.88
CA GLU A 6 -16.52 -1.84 5.16
C GLU A 6 -15.25 -1.71 4.29
N ALA A 7 -14.33 -0.78 4.58
CA ALA A 7 -13.13 -0.62 3.76
C ALA A 7 -12.25 -1.89 3.82
N ARG A 8 -12.42 -2.79 2.85
CA ARG A 8 -11.61 -4.01 2.76
C ARG A 8 -10.18 -3.63 2.35
N PRO A 9 -9.16 -4.10 3.08
CA PRO A 9 -7.78 -3.88 2.69
C PRO A 9 -7.50 -4.47 1.31
N VAL A 10 -6.71 -3.74 0.52
CA VAL A 10 -6.15 -4.25 -0.72
C VAL A 10 -4.97 -5.14 -0.35
N LYS A 11 -5.08 -6.43 -0.67
CA LYS A 11 -4.05 -7.42 -0.33
C LYS A 11 -3.01 -7.55 -1.44
N GLY A 12 -1.76 -7.78 -1.04
CA GLY A 12 -0.66 -7.99 -1.98
C GLY A 12 0.53 -8.66 -1.32
N ARG A 13 1.62 -8.74 -2.07
CA ARG A 13 2.88 -9.34 -1.65
C ARG A 13 4.05 -8.45 -2.04
N ILE A 14 5.05 -8.38 -1.17
CA ILE A 14 6.32 -7.70 -1.49
C ILE A 14 7.09 -8.53 -2.52
N ILE A 15 7.44 -7.90 -3.64
CA ILE A 15 8.20 -8.50 -4.75
C ILE A 15 9.63 -7.93 -4.86
N GLU A 16 9.93 -6.83 -4.18
CA GLU A 16 11.26 -6.22 -4.12
C GLU A 16 11.43 -5.43 -2.82
N VAL A 17 12.60 -5.53 -2.21
CA VAL A 17 13.01 -4.73 -1.03
C VAL A 17 14.34 -4.07 -1.35
N THR A 18 14.41 -2.76 -1.16
CA THR A 18 15.65 -1.98 -1.24
C THR A 18 16.01 -1.43 0.14
N GLU A 19 17.12 -0.68 0.23
CA GLU A 19 17.46 0.04 1.47
C GLU A 19 16.48 1.17 1.82
N ARG A 20 15.62 1.59 0.88
CA ARG A 20 14.79 2.80 1.02
C ARG A 20 13.30 2.54 0.87
N ASP A 21 12.92 1.53 0.08
CA ASP A 21 11.54 1.27 -0.32
C ASP A 21 11.25 -0.22 -0.47
N VAL A 22 9.95 -0.54 -0.52
CA VAL A 22 9.43 -1.85 -0.93
C VAL A 22 8.54 -1.68 -2.15
N LYS A 23 8.56 -2.67 -3.04
CA LYS A 23 7.62 -2.80 -4.15
C LYS A 23 6.63 -3.92 -3.84
N ILE A 24 5.35 -3.57 -3.90
CA ILE A 24 4.23 -4.47 -3.61
C ILE A 24 3.50 -4.75 -4.93
N GLU A 25 3.20 -6.02 -5.20
CA GLU A 25 2.24 -6.43 -6.21
C GLU A 25 0.91 -6.77 -5.53
N PHE A 26 -0.18 -6.18 -6.00
CA PHE A 26 -1.50 -6.44 -5.45
C PHE A 26 -2.21 -7.56 -6.22
N TYR A 27 -2.92 -8.41 -5.48
CA TYR A 27 -3.62 -9.54 -6.06
C TYR A 27 -4.75 -9.10 -7.01
N GLY A 28 -5.19 -9.99 -7.89
CA GLY A 28 -6.31 -9.70 -8.79
C GLY A 28 -6.00 -8.66 -9.87
N ARG A 29 -4.72 -8.49 -10.24
CA ARG A 29 -4.26 -7.57 -11.31
C ARG A 29 -4.51 -6.09 -10.97
N MET A 30 -4.50 -5.73 -9.69
CA MET A 30 -4.67 -4.35 -9.22
C MET A 30 -3.42 -3.47 -9.40
N GLY A 31 -2.34 -4.04 -9.94
CA GLY A 31 -1.11 -3.32 -10.24
C GLY A 31 -0.09 -3.41 -9.11
N MET A 32 0.82 -2.43 -9.08
CA MET A 32 1.94 -2.40 -8.15
C MET A 32 2.05 -1.03 -7.48
N LEU A 33 2.53 -1.01 -6.24
CA LEU A 33 2.82 0.20 -5.49
C LEU A 33 4.21 0.11 -4.87
N ARG A 34 4.99 1.19 -5.00
CA ARG A 34 6.26 1.34 -4.30
C ARG A 34 6.11 2.37 -3.20
N ILE A 35 6.44 1.99 -1.97
CA ILE A 35 6.38 2.88 -0.81
C ILE A 35 7.73 2.93 -0.10
N PRO A 36 8.11 4.07 0.50
CA PRO A 36 9.26 4.13 1.39
C PRO A 36 9.07 3.23 2.62
N LEU A 37 10.16 2.66 3.15
CA LEU A 37 10.11 1.76 4.32
C LEU A 37 9.38 2.37 5.52
N ARG A 38 9.54 3.67 5.77
CA ARG A 38 8.87 4.40 6.87
C ARG A 38 7.33 4.43 6.78
N MET A 39 6.75 4.06 5.64
CA MET A 39 5.31 3.98 5.44
C MET A 39 4.78 2.56 5.76
N LEU A 40 5.65 1.56 5.78
CA LEU A 40 5.29 0.18 6.11
C LEU A 40 5.27 0.02 7.63
N ILE A 41 4.11 -0.36 8.17
CA ILE A 41 3.94 -0.62 9.60
C ILE A 41 4.34 -2.07 9.87
N CYS A 42 5.51 -2.29 10.46
CA CYS A 42 6.01 -3.62 10.78
C CYS A 42 7.05 -3.57 11.92
N ASP A 43 7.09 -4.62 12.75
CA ASP A 43 8.08 -4.77 13.83
C ASP A 43 9.38 -5.48 13.38
N LYS A 44 9.35 -6.10 12.20
CA LYS A 44 10.49 -6.80 11.59
C LYS A 44 10.97 -6.09 10.33
N ARG A 45 12.18 -6.44 9.87
CA ARG A 45 12.65 -6.04 8.55
C ARG A 45 11.80 -6.74 7.47
N PRO A 46 11.25 -6.01 6.48
CA PRO A 46 10.46 -6.61 5.42
C PRO A 46 11.32 -7.42 4.45
N GLU A 47 10.73 -8.48 3.89
CA GLU A 47 11.38 -9.41 2.97
C GLU A 47 10.51 -9.68 1.73
N VAL A 48 11.15 -10.06 0.62
CA VAL A 48 10.44 -10.52 -0.58
C VAL A 48 9.69 -11.80 -0.24
N GLY A 49 8.37 -11.80 -0.38
CA GLY A 49 7.57 -12.89 0.18
C GLY A 49 6.44 -12.44 1.08
N ASP A 50 6.70 -11.41 1.89
CA ASP A 50 5.78 -10.97 2.93
C ASP A 50 4.44 -10.50 2.33
N GLU A 51 3.36 -10.98 2.94
CA GLU A 51 2.01 -10.50 2.64
C GLU A 51 1.77 -9.14 3.28
N VAL A 52 1.06 -8.28 2.57
CA VAL A 52 0.75 -6.92 3.01
C VAL A 52 -0.70 -6.56 2.74
N GLU A 53 -1.23 -5.68 3.58
CA GLU A 53 -2.56 -5.12 3.46
C GLU A 53 -2.47 -3.59 3.38
N LEU A 54 -2.99 -3.03 2.29
CA LEU A 54 -3.14 -1.59 2.13
C LEU A 54 -4.55 -1.18 2.58
N MET A 55 -4.60 -0.45 3.69
CA MET A 55 -5.81 0.26 4.13
C MET A 55 -5.96 1.53 3.28
N MET A 56 -6.87 1.50 2.29
CA MET A 56 -7.17 2.68 1.47
C MET A 56 -7.88 3.75 2.32
N SER A 57 -7.14 4.76 2.76
CA SER A 57 -7.72 5.87 3.53
C SER A 57 -8.27 6.97 2.62
N TYR A 58 -7.47 7.58 1.72
CA TYR A 58 -8.00 8.40 0.61
C TYR A 58 -6.92 8.89 -0.37
N VAL A 59 -7.30 9.13 -1.62
CA VAL A 59 -6.56 9.94 -2.60
C VAL A 59 -7.56 10.84 -3.33
N LYS A 60 -7.30 12.15 -3.44
CA LYS A 60 -8.17 13.06 -4.21
C LYS A 60 -7.43 14.31 -4.66
N LEU A 61 -7.59 14.67 -5.94
CA LEU A 61 -7.68 16.07 -6.35
C LEU A 61 -8.66 16.19 -7.52
N LYS A 62 -9.68 17.03 -7.39
CA LYS A 62 -10.87 17.00 -8.25
C LYS A 62 -10.91 18.16 -9.27
N ASN A 63 -10.18 19.25 -9.02
CA ASN A 63 -9.65 20.30 -9.91
C ASN A 63 -8.91 21.34 -9.03
N ASP A 64 -7.76 21.90 -9.43
CA ASP A 64 -6.83 22.64 -8.53
C ASP A 64 -6.70 24.16 -8.76
N GLY A 65 -7.55 24.75 -9.61
CA GLY A 65 -7.62 26.21 -9.81
C GLY A 65 -6.85 26.75 -11.01
N ARG A 66 -6.47 25.88 -11.97
CA ARG A 66 -6.34 26.24 -13.38
C ARG A 66 -7.51 25.71 -14.20
#